data_AF-A0A2V7HU68-F1
#
_entry.id   AF-A0A2V7HU68-F1
#
_cell.length_a   1.000
_cell.length_b   1.000
_cell.length_c   1.000
_cell.angle_alpha   90.00
_cell.angle_beta   90.00
_cell.angle_gamma   90.00
#
_symmetry.space_group_name_H-M   'P 1'
#
loop_
_entity.id
_entity.type
_entity.pdbx_description
1 polymer ?
#
loop_
_entity_poly.entity_id
_entity_poly.type
_entity_poly.pdbx_seq_one_letter_code
_entity_poly.pdbx_strand_id
1 'polypeptide(L)'
;TDGLAALALAAKEARRIDLGIGVIPLHTRGPDSIVQGVQANALPLDRLLLGVGSPNPDALKRVRAGIALLRARLSTRLIVAALGPQMCRVAGEVADGVLFNWLTPEHARRSAESVRAGAASAGRPAPKVFAYVRVALGAAACERLAEEGARYAAIPAYADNFARMGVKPVETAIAAQSPDAIPRALDAWRGAVDEIVLRAVTAKDTVEENVALVRAAKSA
;
A
#
# COMPACT_ATOMS: atom_id res chain seq x y z
N THR A 1 4.63 12.63 11.24
CA THR A 1 5.07 11.61 12.21
C THR A 1 6.01 10.65 11.50
N ASP A 2 7.14 10.26 12.10
CA ASP A 2 8.02 9.25 11.50
C ASP A 2 7.36 7.87 11.60
N GLY A 3 7.00 7.29 10.45
CA GLY A 3 6.34 5.98 10.40
C GLY A 3 7.17 4.86 11.02
N LEU A 4 8.51 4.95 10.97
CA LEU A 4 9.39 3.94 11.58
C LEU A 4 9.30 3.94 13.11
N ALA A 5 9.25 5.12 13.73
CA ALA A 5 9.11 5.25 15.17
C ALA A 5 7.73 4.78 15.66
N ALA A 6 6.67 5.11 14.92
CA ALA A 6 5.33 4.62 15.23
C ALA A 6 5.24 3.09 15.12
N LEU A 7 5.85 2.49 14.09
CA LEU A 7 5.88 1.04 13.91
C LEU A 7 6.65 0.33 15.02
N ALA A 8 7.69 0.95 15.57
CA ALA A 8 8.45 0.41 16.70
C ALA A 8 7.61 0.30 17.98
N LEU A 9 6.68 1.24 18.21
CA LEU A 9 5.72 1.15 19.30
C LEU A 9 4.77 -0.04 19.08
N ALA A 10 4.23 -0.19 17.87
CA ALA A 10 3.37 -1.32 17.53
C ALA A 10 4.11 -2.68 17.66
N ALA A 11 5.41 -2.71 17.35
CA ALA A 11 6.24 -3.91 17.43
C ALA A 11 6.37 -4.47 18.86
N LYS A 12 6.26 -3.61 19.88
CA LYS A 12 6.31 -4.01 21.30
C LYS A 12 5.06 -4.78 21.72
N GLU A 13 3.91 -4.39 21.18
CA GLU A 13 2.61 -4.93 21.54
C GLU A 13 2.21 -6.15 20.69
N ALA A 14 2.58 -6.15 19.40
CA ALA A 14 2.20 -7.20 18.47
C ALA A 14 3.37 -8.12 18.17
N ARG A 15 3.25 -9.44 18.42
CA ARG A 15 4.30 -10.45 18.17
C ARG A 15 4.02 -11.44 17.05
N ARG A 16 2.77 -11.48 16.55
CA ARG A 16 2.30 -12.52 15.60
C ARG A 16 2.00 -12.01 14.20
N ILE A 17 2.00 -10.69 14.02
CA ILE A 17 1.69 -10.06 12.74
C ILE A 17 2.96 -9.41 12.17
N ASP A 18 2.99 -9.39 10.85
CA ASP A 18 3.92 -8.58 10.07
C ASP A 18 3.68 -7.09 10.31
N LEU A 19 4.74 -6.31 10.18
CA LEU A 19 4.77 -4.88 10.46
C LEU A 19 5.14 -4.13 9.18
N GLY A 20 4.20 -3.37 8.63
CA GLY A 20 4.36 -2.71 7.35
C GLY A 20 4.55 -1.20 7.47
N ILE A 21 5.49 -0.66 6.70
CA ILE A 21 5.49 0.75 6.32
C ILE A 21 4.86 0.86 4.93
N GLY A 22 3.81 1.66 4.80
CA GLY A 22 3.10 1.87 3.54
C GLY A 22 4.04 2.39 2.46
N VAL A 23 4.50 3.64 2.55
CA VAL A 23 5.56 4.13 1.66
C VAL A 23 6.40 5.21 2.31
N ILE A 24 7.72 5.03 2.33
CA ILE A 24 8.69 6.11 2.53
C ILE A 24 9.08 6.68 1.15
N PRO A 25 8.92 7.99 0.91
CA PRO A 25 9.33 8.61 -0.34
C PRO A 25 10.86 8.72 -0.44
N LEU A 26 11.48 8.00 -1.38
CA LEU A 26 12.93 7.97 -1.59
C LEU A 26 13.52 9.32 -2.01
N HIS A 27 12.71 10.23 -2.54
CA HIS A 27 13.14 11.58 -2.91
C HIS A 27 13.27 12.52 -1.71
N THR A 28 12.57 12.26 -0.61
CA THR A 28 12.68 13.05 0.63
C THR A 28 13.48 12.35 1.71
N ARG A 29 13.51 11.01 1.72
CA ARG A 29 14.30 10.22 2.66
C ARG A 29 15.08 9.14 1.91
N GLY A 30 16.39 9.35 1.79
CA GLY A 30 17.29 8.43 1.09
C GLY A 30 17.55 7.13 1.87
N PRO A 31 18.08 6.08 1.20
CA PRO A 31 18.32 4.76 1.80
C PRO A 31 19.12 4.79 3.10
N ASP A 32 20.18 5.60 3.20
CA ASP A 32 21.02 5.69 4.40
C ASP A 32 20.22 6.13 5.63
N SER A 33 19.38 7.16 5.47
CA SER A 33 18.49 7.66 6.53
C SER A 33 17.40 6.65 6.90
N ILE A 34 16.92 5.85 5.93
CA ILE A 34 15.97 4.77 6.20
C ILE A 34 16.64 3.66 7.02
N VAL A 35 17.83 3.21 6.61
CA VAL A 35 18.61 2.18 7.33
C VAL A 35 18.89 2.63 8.76
N GLN A 36 19.38 3.85 8.95
CA GLN A 36 19.62 4.42 10.27
C GLN A 36 18.33 4.46 11.10
N GLY A 37 17.20 4.87 10.50
CA GLY A 37 15.91 4.89 11.17
C GLY A 37 15.42 3.51 11.60
N VAL A 38 15.58 2.50 10.75
CA VAL A 38 15.23 1.10 11.04
C VAL A 38 16.07 0.57 12.22
N GLN A 39 17.38 0.83 12.20
CA GLN A 39 18.33 0.39 13.24
C GLN A 39 18.10 1.11 14.57
N ALA A 40 17.96 2.43 14.55
CA ALA A 40 17.75 3.24 15.74
C ALA A 40 16.46 2.88 16.48
N ASN A 41 15.45 2.39 15.76
CA ASN A 41 14.19 1.94 16.31
C ASN A 41 14.13 0.43 16.61
N ALA A 42 15.23 -0.31 16.38
CA ALA A 42 15.33 -1.75 16.58
C ALA A 42 14.16 -2.54 15.96
N LEU A 43 13.78 -2.19 14.72
CA LEU A 43 12.65 -2.84 14.06
C LEU A 43 12.96 -4.32 13.76
N PRO A 44 11.99 -5.24 13.98
CA PRO A 44 12.20 -6.67 13.78
C PRO A 44 12.21 -7.01 12.28
N LEU A 45 13.41 -7.18 11.72
CA LEU A 45 13.62 -7.29 10.27
C LEU A 45 12.94 -8.51 9.63
N ASP A 46 12.80 -9.60 10.38
CA ASP A 46 12.17 -10.87 9.98
C ASP A 46 10.68 -10.73 9.65
N ARG A 47 10.01 -9.75 10.27
CA ARG A 47 8.58 -9.46 10.09
C ARG A 47 8.29 -8.05 9.57
N LEU A 48 9.32 -7.30 9.20
CA LEU A 48 9.18 -5.97 8.63
C LEU A 48 8.92 -6.05 7.12
N LEU A 49 7.96 -5.25 6.66
CA LEU A 49 7.69 -4.96 5.25
C LEU A 49 7.97 -3.47 5.04
N LEU A 50 9.12 -3.16 4.43
CA LEU A 50 9.58 -1.80 4.24
C LEU A 50 9.14 -1.28 2.87
N GLY A 51 8.04 -0.51 2.85
CA GLY A 51 7.52 0.13 1.65
C GLY A 51 8.28 1.38 1.25
N VAL A 52 8.65 1.46 -0.02
CA VAL A 52 9.32 2.63 -0.64
C VAL A 52 8.71 2.99 -1.99
N GLY A 53 8.88 4.25 -2.37
CA GLY A 53 8.40 4.77 -3.64
C GLY A 53 8.98 6.14 -3.94
N SER A 54 8.70 6.67 -5.13
CA SER A 54 9.12 8.02 -5.52
C SER A 54 8.14 8.59 -6.55
N PRO A 55 7.80 9.88 -6.48
CA PRO A 55 7.20 10.58 -7.60
C PRO A 55 8.25 10.84 -8.69
N ASN A 56 7.77 11.23 -9.87
CA ASN A 56 8.60 11.77 -10.94
C ASN A 56 9.13 13.16 -10.60
N PRO A 57 10.23 13.61 -11.25
CA PRO A 57 11.03 12.89 -12.26
C PRO A 57 11.95 11.79 -11.69
N ASP A 58 12.48 10.95 -12.59
CA ASP A 58 13.46 9.88 -12.29
C ASP A 58 12.99 8.78 -11.32
N ALA A 59 11.68 8.64 -11.12
CA ALA A 59 11.11 7.70 -10.14
C ALA A 59 11.64 6.28 -10.33
N LEU A 60 11.69 5.80 -11.59
CA LEU A 60 12.12 4.43 -11.91
C LEU A 60 13.58 4.19 -11.51
N LYS A 61 14.48 5.10 -11.89
CA LYS A 61 15.92 5.02 -11.56
C LYS A 61 16.12 5.08 -10.04
N ARG A 62 15.43 6.01 -9.37
CA ARG A 62 15.52 6.19 -7.92
C ARG A 62 15.05 4.96 -7.16
N VAL A 63 13.92 4.36 -7.56
CA VAL A 63 13.40 3.15 -6.91
C VAL A 63 14.35 1.97 -7.08
N ARG A 64 14.89 1.73 -8.29
CA ARG A 64 15.88 0.66 -8.52
C ARG A 64 17.11 0.82 -7.61
N ALA A 65 17.71 2.01 -7.61
CA ALA A 65 18.88 2.31 -6.79
C ALA A 65 18.57 2.20 -5.29
N GLY A 66 17.42 2.73 -4.85
CA GLY A 66 16.99 2.67 -3.47
C GLY A 66 16.79 1.24 -2.97
N ILE A 67 16.13 0.38 -3.75
CA ILE A 67 15.94 -1.02 -3.40
C ILE A 67 17.27 -1.76 -3.32
N ALA A 68 18.18 -1.55 -4.27
CA ALA A 68 19.51 -2.17 -4.24
C ALA A 68 20.29 -1.78 -2.97
N LEU A 69 20.31 -0.50 -2.60
CA LEU A 69 20.99 0.01 -1.41
C LEU A 69 20.37 -0.51 -0.11
N LEU A 70 19.04 -0.54 -0.03
CA LEU A 70 18.34 -1.08 1.14
C LEU A 70 18.58 -2.58 1.30
N ARG A 71 18.50 -3.35 0.21
CA ARG A 71 18.69 -4.80 0.23
C ARG A 71 20.11 -5.19 0.65
N ALA A 72 21.11 -4.39 0.29
CA ALA A 72 22.49 -4.61 0.69
C ALA A 72 22.74 -4.44 2.21
N ARG A 73 21.81 -3.83 2.95
CA ARG A 73 22.02 -3.42 4.35
C ARG A 73 20.95 -3.91 5.32
N LEU A 74 19.78 -4.28 4.83
CA LEU A 74 18.66 -4.76 5.62
C LEU A 74 18.17 -6.11 5.10
N SER A 75 18.16 -7.12 5.97
CA SER A 75 17.58 -8.43 5.68
C SER A 75 16.08 -8.42 5.99
N THR A 76 15.30 -7.70 5.18
CA THR A 76 13.86 -7.50 5.37
C THR A 76 13.11 -7.53 4.03
N ARG A 77 11.77 -7.59 4.06
CA ARG A 77 10.95 -7.58 2.84
C ARG A 77 10.81 -6.16 2.31
N LEU A 78 11.25 -5.92 1.09
CA LEU A 78 11.19 -4.61 0.44
C LEU A 78 9.97 -4.52 -0.47
N ILE A 79 9.09 -3.57 -0.17
CA ILE A 79 7.83 -3.37 -0.90
C ILE A 79 7.96 -2.11 -1.76
N VAL A 80 7.54 -2.16 -3.02
CA VAL A 80 7.52 -0.99 -3.90
C VAL A 80 6.08 -0.54 -4.12
N ALA A 81 5.79 0.73 -3.87
CA ALA A 81 4.53 1.31 -4.32
C ALA A 81 4.57 1.61 -5.83
N ALA A 82 3.57 1.09 -6.54
CA ALA A 82 3.48 1.21 -7.98
C ALA A 82 2.08 1.63 -8.42
N LEU A 83 2.02 2.64 -9.30
CA LEU A 83 0.78 3.17 -9.87
C LEU A 83 0.73 3.03 -11.40
N GLY A 84 1.85 3.27 -12.07
CA GLY A 84 1.93 3.19 -13.54
C GLY A 84 2.51 1.85 -14.04
N PRO A 85 2.22 1.43 -15.29
CA PRO A 85 2.70 0.15 -15.84
C PRO A 85 4.22 0.00 -15.84
N GLN A 86 4.96 1.07 -16.11
CA GLN A 86 6.42 1.07 -16.06
C GLN A 86 6.95 0.85 -14.63
N MET A 87 6.35 1.51 -13.63
CA MET A 87 6.72 1.29 -12.24
C MET A 87 6.35 -0.12 -11.78
N CYS A 88 5.21 -0.68 -12.24
CA CYS A 88 4.83 -2.06 -11.96
C CYS A 88 5.87 -3.05 -12.51
N ARG A 89 6.36 -2.84 -13.75
CA ARG A 89 7.45 -3.65 -14.31
C ARG A 89 8.72 -3.56 -13.46
N VAL A 90 9.17 -2.34 -13.15
CA VAL A 90 10.33 -2.13 -12.26
C VAL A 90 10.15 -2.84 -10.92
N ALA A 91 8.98 -2.70 -10.29
CA ALA A 91 8.67 -3.33 -9.00
C ALA A 91 8.75 -4.87 -9.09
N GLY A 92 8.24 -5.45 -10.18
CA GLY A 92 8.37 -6.88 -10.48
C GLY A 92 9.81 -7.36 -10.57
N GLU A 93 10.70 -6.53 -11.14
CA GLU A 93 12.10 -6.87 -11.30
C GLU A 93 12.89 -6.81 -9.98
N VAL A 94 12.57 -5.86 -9.08
CA VAL A 94 13.46 -5.55 -7.94
C VAL A 94 12.89 -5.84 -6.55
N ALA A 95 11.56 -5.82 -6.36
CA ALA A 95 10.94 -5.86 -5.04
C ALA A 95 10.66 -7.29 -4.52
N ASP A 96 10.37 -7.43 -3.24
CA ASP A 96 9.80 -8.66 -2.65
C ASP A 96 8.25 -8.60 -2.62
N GLY A 97 7.70 -7.39 -2.66
CA GLY A 97 6.27 -7.14 -2.81
C GLY A 97 5.96 -5.82 -3.50
N VAL A 98 4.72 -5.67 -3.95
CA VAL A 98 4.21 -4.47 -4.62
C VAL A 98 2.95 -3.98 -3.93
N LEU A 99 2.89 -2.69 -3.59
CA LEU A 99 1.71 -2.08 -2.98
C LEU A 99 0.98 -1.20 -3.99
N PHE A 100 -0.27 -1.55 -4.27
CA PHE A 100 -1.19 -0.74 -5.05
C PHE A 100 -2.02 0.16 -4.13
N ASN A 101 -2.23 1.40 -4.53
CA ASN A 101 -2.97 2.40 -3.76
C ASN A 101 -3.96 3.14 -4.66
N TRP A 102 -5.21 3.28 -4.24
CA TRP A 102 -6.29 3.91 -5.03
C TRP A 102 -6.50 3.24 -6.39
N LEU A 103 -6.68 1.92 -6.40
CA LEU A 103 -6.99 1.13 -7.60
C LEU A 103 -8.34 0.43 -7.44
N THR A 104 -8.98 0.13 -8.56
CA THR A 104 -10.10 -0.83 -8.59
C THR A 104 -9.56 -2.27 -8.61
N PRO A 105 -10.36 -3.29 -8.24
CA PRO A 105 -9.95 -4.69 -8.36
C PRO A 105 -9.53 -5.09 -9.79
N GLU A 106 -10.25 -4.59 -10.80
CA GLU A 106 -9.95 -4.85 -12.20
C GLU A 106 -8.62 -4.22 -12.62
N HIS A 107 -8.35 -2.97 -12.22
CA HIS A 107 -7.08 -2.34 -12.52
C HIS A 107 -5.92 -3.00 -11.76
N ALA A 108 -6.15 -3.48 -10.54
CA ALA A 108 -5.16 -4.24 -9.79
C ALA A 108 -4.75 -5.54 -10.52
N ARG A 109 -5.71 -6.28 -11.12
CA ARG A 109 -5.41 -7.47 -11.95
C ARG A 109 -4.48 -7.13 -13.11
N ARG A 110 -4.81 -6.07 -13.86
CA ARG A 110 -3.99 -5.59 -15.00
C ARG A 110 -2.60 -5.12 -14.55
N SER A 111 -2.51 -4.39 -13.44
CA SER A 111 -1.22 -3.96 -12.89
C SER A 111 -0.37 -5.14 -12.42
N ALA A 112 -0.99 -6.17 -11.83
CA ALA A 112 -0.31 -7.40 -11.44
C ALA A 112 0.29 -8.17 -12.64
N GLU A 113 -0.32 -8.09 -13.84
CA GLU A 113 0.28 -8.64 -15.06
C GLU A 113 1.60 -7.93 -15.41
N SER A 114 1.64 -6.60 -15.29
CA SER A 114 2.87 -5.82 -15.51
C SER A 114 3.95 -6.16 -14.48
N VAL A 115 3.56 -6.41 -13.22
CA VAL A 115 4.47 -6.89 -12.18
C VAL A 115 5.04 -8.25 -12.54
N ARG A 116 4.19 -9.22 -12.93
CA ARG A 116 4.62 -10.56 -13.35
C ARG A 116 5.57 -10.51 -14.56
N ALA A 117 5.27 -9.67 -15.55
CA ALA A 117 6.13 -9.47 -16.71
C ALA A 117 7.52 -8.93 -16.34
N GLY A 118 7.58 -7.99 -15.39
CA GLY A 118 8.85 -7.48 -14.84
C GLY A 118 9.64 -8.59 -14.16
N ALA A 119 9.00 -9.36 -13.28
CA ALA A 119 9.65 -10.48 -12.60
C ALA A 119 10.18 -11.54 -13.56
N ALA A 120 9.39 -11.93 -14.56
CA ALA A 120 9.78 -12.87 -15.61
C ALA A 120 10.99 -12.35 -16.41
N SER A 121 11.00 -11.08 -16.78
CA SER A 121 12.13 -10.47 -17.52
C SER A 121 13.42 -10.44 -16.70
N ALA A 122 13.32 -10.37 -15.37
CA ALA A 122 14.45 -10.45 -14.46
C ALA A 122 14.80 -11.90 -14.03
N GLY A 123 14.11 -12.91 -14.56
CA GLY A 123 14.38 -14.32 -14.25
C GLY A 123 14.12 -14.69 -12.79
N ARG A 124 13.15 -14.04 -12.13
CA ARG A 124 12.86 -14.23 -10.69
C ARG A 124 11.39 -14.57 -10.41
N PRO A 125 11.08 -15.15 -9.23
CA PRO A 125 9.69 -15.33 -8.80
C PRO A 125 8.94 -14.00 -8.75
N ALA A 126 7.65 -14.04 -9.08
CA ALA A 126 6.78 -12.87 -8.99
C ALA A 126 6.66 -12.42 -7.52
N PRO A 127 6.81 -11.11 -7.24
CA PRO A 127 6.64 -10.59 -5.88
C PRO A 127 5.16 -10.62 -5.46
N LYS A 128 4.93 -10.65 -4.14
CA LYS A 128 3.57 -10.59 -3.57
C LYS A 128 2.93 -9.25 -3.85
N VAL A 129 1.68 -9.23 -4.29
CA VAL A 129 0.91 -8.03 -4.61
C VAL A 129 -0.07 -7.72 -3.49
N PHE A 130 -0.04 -6.48 -3.02
CA PHE A 130 -0.90 -5.94 -1.98
C PHE A 130 -1.79 -4.82 -2.53
N ALA A 131 -3.02 -4.70 -2.04
CA ALA A 131 -3.87 -3.54 -2.27
C ALA A 131 -4.15 -2.78 -0.97
N TYR A 132 -3.87 -1.48 -0.95
CA TYR A 132 -4.24 -0.59 0.15
C TYR A 132 -5.64 -0.03 -0.09
N VAL A 133 -6.63 -0.72 0.49
CA VAL A 133 -8.05 -0.47 0.23
C VAL A 133 -8.66 0.33 1.37
N ARG A 134 -9.21 1.50 1.03
CA ARG A 134 -9.96 2.32 1.98
C ARG A 134 -11.35 1.76 2.16
N VAL A 135 -11.77 1.65 3.42
CA VAL A 135 -13.09 1.15 3.78
C VAL A 135 -13.70 2.16 4.75
N ALA A 136 -14.87 2.69 4.38
CA ALA A 136 -15.67 3.59 5.19
C ALA A 136 -17.00 2.92 5.52
N LEU A 137 -17.50 3.16 6.74
CA LEU A 137 -18.79 2.66 7.22
C LEU A 137 -19.64 3.81 7.76
N GLY A 138 -20.78 4.05 7.13
CA GLY A 138 -21.73 5.11 7.48
C GLY A 138 -21.46 6.45 6.79
N ALA A 139 -22.48 7.32 6.76
CA ALA A 139 -22.48 8.56 5.99
C ALA A 139 -21.28 9.47 6.29
N ALA A 140 -21.01 9.79 7.56
CA ALA A 140 -19.91 10.68 7.95
C ALA A 140 -18.52 10.12 7.56
N ALA A 141 -18.33 8.80 7.65
CA ALA A 141 -17.09 8.16 7.22
C ALA A 141 -16.94 8.20 5.68
N CYS A 142 -18.03 8.01 4.95
CA CYS A 142 -18.06 8.11 3.49
C CYS A 142 -17.77 9.55 2.99
N GLU A 143 -18.22 10.58 3.71
CA GLU A 143 -17.86 11.98 3.44
C GLU A 143 -16.36 12.22 3.60
N ARG A 144 -15.77 11.77 4.73
CA ARG A 144 -14.31 11.85 4.95
C ARG A 144 -13.52 11.09 3.89
N LEU A 145 -14.03 9.94 3.45
CA LEU A 145 -13.42 9.18 2.36
C LEU A 145 -13.43 9.96 1.04
N ALA A 146 -14.54 10.64 0.72
CA ALA A 146 -14.66 11.49 -0.46
C ALA A 146 -13.69 12.69 -0.41
N GLU A 147 -13.60 13.38 0.74
CA GLU A 147 -12.64 14.47 0.96
C GLU A 147 -11.19 14.01 0.78
N GLU A 148 -10.85 12.84 1.32
CA GLU A 148 -9.53 12.28 1.09
C GLU A 148 -9.29 11.94 -0.38
N GLY A 149 -10.27 11.33 -1.04
CA GLY A 149 -10.22 11.05 -2.47
C GLY A 149 -9.93 12.31 -3.28
N ALA A 150 -10.61 13.42 -2.96
CA ALA A 150 -10.39 14.72 -3.59
C ALA A 150 -8.96 15.25 -3.38
N ARG A 151 -8.40 15.11 -2.17
CA ARG A 151 -6.99 15.48 -1.89
C ARG A 151 -6.00 14.67 -2.73
N TYR A 152 -6.24 13.37 -2.91
CA TYR A 152 -5.39 12.55 -3.77
C TYR A 152 -5.57 12.90 -5.25
N ALA A 153 -6.80 13.18 -5.69
CA ALA A 153 -7.06 13.59 -7.07
C ALA A 153 -6.40 14.94 -7.45
N ALA A 154 -6.06 15.78 -6.47
CA ALA A 154 -5.29 17.00 -6.71
C ALA A 154 -3.80 16.75 -6.97
N ILE A 155 -3.28 15.54 -6.73
CA ILE A 155 -1.89 15.17 -7.01
C ILE A 155 -1.81 14.64 -8.45
N PRO A 156 -0.98 15.24 -9.35
CA PRO A 156 -0.98 14.91 -10.78
C PRO A 156 -0.87 13.40 -11.09
N ALA A 157 0.05 12.70 -10.43
CA ALA A 157 0.24 11.26 -10.66
C ALA A 157 -0.98 10.39 -10.30
N TYR A 158 -1.78 10.82 -9.31
CA TYR A 158 -3.01 10.15 -8.91
C TYR A 158 -4.19 10.59 -9.79
N ALA A 159 -4.27 11.87 -10.18
CA ALA A 159 -5.24 12.35 -11.17
C ALA A 159 -5.15 11.53 -12.47
N ASP A 160 -3.93 11.37 -13.00
CA ASP A 160 -3.67 10.54 -14.18
C ASP A 160 -4.08 9.08 -13.96
N ASN A 161 -3.90 8.56 -12.73
CA ASN A 161 -4.29 7.19 -12.40
C ASN A 161 -5.81 7.01 -12.43
N PHE A 162 -6.56 7.92 -11.80
CA PHE A 162 -8.02 7.91 -11.84
C PHE A 162 -8.53 8.07 -13.27
N ALA A 163 -7.94 8.97 -14.06
CA ALA A 163 -8.27 9.15 -15.47
C ALA A 163 -8.01 7.89 -16.31
N ARG A 164 -6.88 7.20 -16.11
CA ARG A 164 -6.59 5.91 -16.79
C ARG A 164 -7.60 4.81 -16.48
N MET A 165 -8.16 4.81 -15.27
CA MET A 165 -9.18 3.84 -14.86
C MET A 165 -10.59 4.25 -15.28
N GLY A 166 -10.82 5.54 -15.59
CA GLY A 166 -12.15 6.07 -15.91
C GLY A 166 -13.07 6.17 -14.70
N VAL A 167 -12.53 6.36 -13.49
CA VAL A 167 -13.29 6.33 -12.23
C VAL A 167 -12.99 7.53 -11.35
N LYS A 168 -13.93 7.88 -10.48
CA LYS A 168 -13.73 8.81 -9.37
C LYS A 168 -12.95 8.13 -8.24
N PRO A 169 -12.26 8.89 -7.37
CA PRO A 169 -11.50 8.30 -6.26
C PRO A 169 -12.31 7.38 -5.35
N VAL A 170 -13.54 7.77 -5.01
CA VAL A 170 -14.43 6.99 -4.13
C VAL A 170 -14.77 5.61 -4.70
N GLU A 171 -14.77 5.44 -6.02
CA GLU A 171 -15.07 4.17 -6.70
C GLU A 171 -13.91 3.16 -6.61
N THR A 172 -12.74 3.60 -6.14
CA THR A 172 -11.59 2.72 -5.84
C THR A 172 -11.55 2.28 -4.37
N ALA A 173 -12.52 2.72 -3.57
CA ALA A 173 -12.67 2.43 -2.16
C ALA A 173 -13.99 1.70 -1.88
N ILE A 174 -14.17 1.24 -0.65
CA ILE A 174 -15.40 0.63 -0.17
C ILE A 174 -16.12 1.66 0.70
N ALA A 175 -17.16 2.29 0.14
CA ALA A 175 -18.02 3.24 0.86
C ALA A 175 -19.33 2.53 1.26
N ALA A 176 -19.33 1.88 2.42
CA ALA A 176 -20.45 1.07 2.88
C ALA A 176 -21.40 1.87 3.78
N GLN A 177 -22.71 1.71 3.56
CA GLN A 177 -23.74 2.27 4.46
C GLN A 177 -24.12 1.30 5.59
N SER A 178 -23.87 0.00 5.41
CA SER A 178 -24.12 -1.04 6.41
C SER A 178 -22.95 -2.02 6.51
N PRO A 179 -22.73 -2.66 7.68
CA PRO A 179 -21.64 -3.62 7.88
C PRO A 179 -21.64 -4.78 6.86
N ASP A 180 -22.82 -5.31 6.53
CA ASP A 180 -22.98 -6.49 5.66
C ASP A 180 -22.56 -6.25 4.20
N ALA A 181 -22.42 -4.99 3.79
CA ALA A 181 -21.93 -4.64 2.46
C ALA A 181 -20.40 -4.81 2.33
N ILE A 182 -19.67 -4.75 3.45
CA ILE A 182 -18.19 -4.76 3.44
C ILE A 182 -17.64 -6.11 2.94
N PRO A 183 -18.05 -7.28 3.46
CA PRO A 183 -17.54 -8.56 2.97
C PRO A 183 -17.78 -8.77 1.47
N ARG A 184 -18.97 -8.39 0.98
CA ARG A 184 -19.32 -8.50 -0.45
C ARG A 184 -18.42 -7.63 -1.33
N ALA A 185 -18.10 -6.43 -0.87
CA ALA A 185 -17.19 -5.54 -1.59
C ALA A 185 -15.74 -6.05 -1.56
N LEU A 186 -15.32 -6.67 -0.46
CA LEU A 186 -14.01 -7.32 -0.36
C LEU A 186 -13.89 -8.56 -1.26
N ASP A 187 -14.99 -9.30 -1.48
CA ASP A 187 -14.97 -10.46 -2.39
C ASP A 187 -14.60 -10.10 -3.84
N ALA A 188 -14.90 -8.87 -4.29
CA ALA A 188 -14.50 -8.41 -5.61
C ALA A 188 -12.96 -8.37 -5.82
N TRP A 189 -12.21 -8.25 -4.72
CA TRP A 189 -10.75 -8.25 -4.69
C TRP A 189 -10.15 -9.67 -4.68
N ARG A 190 -10.96 -10.70 -4.50
CA ARG A 190 -10.50 -12.09 -4.54
C ARG A 190 -9.83 -12.38 -5.89
N GLY A 191 -8.60 -12.89 -5.83
CA GLY A 191 -7.75 -13.16 -7.00
C GLY A 191 -7.26 -11.91 -7.75
N ALA A 192 -7.57 -10.70 -7.27
CA ALA A 192 -7.00 -9.47 -7.83
C ALA A 192 -5.59 -9.18 -7.28
N VAL A 193 -5.39 -9.47 -6.00
CA VAL A 193 -4.14 -9.31 -5.25
C VAL A 193 -3.98 -10.47 -4.27
N ASP A 194 -2.78 -10.68 -3.76
CA ASP A 194 -2.50 -11.73 -2.78
C ASP A 194 -3.00 -11.34 -1.38
N GLU A 195 -2.98 -10.04 -1.06
CA GLU A 195 -3.43 -9.54 0.24
C GLU A 195 -4.00 -8.13 0.17
N ILE A 196 -5.04 -7.88 0.96
CA ILE A 196 -5.64 -6.55 1.11
C ILE A 196 -5.16 -5.96 2.43
N VAL A 197 -4.53 -4.80 2.37
CA VAL A 197 -4.29 -3.95 3.53
C VAL A 197 -5.49 -3.04 3.68
N LEU A 198 -6.38 -3.39 4.61
CA LEU A 198 -7.56 -2.59 4.91
C LEU A 198 -7.14 -1.32 5.66
N ARG A 199 -7.57 -0.16 5.13
CA ARG A 199 -7.49 1.11 5.85
C ARG A 199 -8.89 1.58 6.22
N ALA A 200 -9.18 1.49 7.51
CA ALA A 200 -10.40 2.06 8.07
C ALA A 200 -10.40 3.58 7.90
N VAL A 201 -11.50 4.09 7.36
CA VAL A 201 -11.89 5.50 7.40
C VAL A 201 -13.15 5.53 8.24
N THR A 202 -13.05 6.09 9.43
CA THR A 202 -14.18 6.14 10.39
C THR A 202 -14.70 7.56 10.49
N ALA A 203 -15.68 7.85 11.35
CA ALA A 203 -16.18 9.23 11.48
C ALA A 203 -15.24 10.06 12.36
N LYS A 204 -14.71 9.46 13.43
CA LYS A 204 -14.01 10.15 14.52
C LYS A 204 -12.65 9.55 14.88
N ASP A 205 -12.21 8.52 14.16
CA ASP A 205 -10.94 7.81 14.40
C ASP A 205 -10.86 7.16 15.79
N THR A 206 -12.00 6.84 16.41
CA THR A 206 -11.98 6.14 17.71
C THR A 206 -11.58 4.68 17.55
N VAL A 207 -11.05 4.08 18.62
CA VAL A 207 -10.68 2.66 18.63
C VAL A 207 -11.91 1.78 18.38
N GLU A 208 -13.05 2.13 18.97
CA GLU A 208 -14.31 1.40 18.84
C GLU A 208 -14.81 1.38 17.40
N GLU A 209 -14.77 2.53 16.70
CA GLU A 209 -15.17 2.62 15.30
C GLU A 209 -14.24 1.79 14.40
N ASN A 210 -12.92 1.84 14.64
CA ASN A 210 -11.94 1.05 13.90
C ASN A 210 -12.17 -0.45 14.12
N VAL A 211 -12.36 -0.88 15.37
CA VAL A 211 -12.61 -2.28 15.72
C VAL A 211 -13.94 -2.77 15.14
N ALA A 212 -14.99 -1.96 15.16
CA ALA A 212 -16.28 -2.28 14.55
C ALA A 212 -16.14 -2.52 13.04
N LEU A 213 -15.39 -1.65 12.35
CA LEU A 213 -15.14 -1.80 10.93
C LEU A 213 -14.31 -3.05 10.62
N VAL A 214 -13.24 -3.32 11.38
CA VAL A 214 -12.43 -4.53 11.22
C VAL A 214 -13.26 -5.80 11.46
N ARG A 215 -14.17 -5.79 12.44
CA ARG A 215 -15.10 -6.90 12.68
C ARG A 215 -16.06 -7.10 11.53
N ALA A 216 -16.59 -6.03 10.96
CA ALA A 216 -17.47 -6.09 9.78
C ALA A 216 -16.74 -6.57 8.52
N ALA A 217 -15.43 -6.32 8.42
CA ALA A 217 -14.60 -6.79 7.32
C ALA A 217 -14.18 -8.27 7.44
N LYS A 218 -14.32 -8.86 8.64
CA LYS A 218 -14.00 -10.27 8.85
C LYS A 218 -14.99 -11.10 8.03
N SER A 219 -14.48 -11.90 7.09
CA SER A 219 -15.28 -12.91 6.41
C SER A 219 -15.94 -13.82 7.45
N ALA A 220 -17.24 -14.08 7.26
CA ALA A 220 -17.96 -15.09 8.04
C ALA A 220 -17.35 -16.48 7.81
#